data_AF-A0A7W1FYY4-F1
#
_entry.id   AF-A0A7W1FYY4-F1
#
_cell.length_a   1.000
_cell.length_b   1.000
_cell.length_c   1.000
_cell.angle_alpha   90.00
_cell.angle_beta   90.00
_cell.angle_gamma   90.00
#
_symmetry.space_group_name_H-M   'P 1'
#
loop_
_entity.id
_entity.type
_entity.pdbx_description
1 polymer ?
#
loop_
_entity_poly.entity_id
_entity_poly.type
_entity_poly.pdbx_seq_one_letter_code
_entity_poly.pdbx_strand_id
1 'polypeptide(L)'
;DIANEPTFKGIARSLAEFLKDCDLAGYNSNKFDIPILVEEFLRAEIDFDVKGRRFVDVQNIFHQMEQRTLKAAYKFYCGKKIENAHSAQADIEATYEVFLAQLERYHGVEFEDKKGNRSMPVINDIKALHDFTNMNKNADLVGRIVFNEQGIEVFNFGKHAGKPVEQVLRDEPSYYAWMQNGDFPLHTKKVLTDIKLRMAFNR
;
A
#
# COMPACT_ATOMS: atom_id res chain seq x y z
N ASP A 1 27.44 9.77 -7.43
CA ASP A 1 26.14 10.15 -8.02
C ASP A 1 25.20 10.90 -7.07
N ILE A 2 25.42 10.92 -5.75
CA ILE A 2 24.46 11.54 -4.79
C ILE A 2 25.05 12.74 -4.02
N ALA A 3 26.37 12.87 -3.93
CA ALA A 3 27.02 13.84 -3.02
C ALA A 3 26.65 15.32 -3.27
N ASN A 4 26.25 15.67 -4.50
CA ASN A 4 25.88 17.03 -4.89
C ASN A 4 24.36 17.20 -5.13
N GLU A 5 23.58 16.14 -4.92
CA GLU A 5 22.13 16.18 -5.12
C GLU A 5 21.43 16.80 -3.90
N PRO A 6 20.28 17.46 -4.09
CA PRO A 6 19.55 18.03 -2.97
C PRO A 6 19.06 16.91 -2.04
N THR A 7 19.05 17.20 -0.74
CA THR A 7 18.42 16.29 0.23
C THR A 7 16.92 16.17 -0.05
N PHE A 8 16.30 15.04 0.35
CA PHE A 8 14.85 14.88 0.25
C PHE A 8 14.11 16.04 0.92
N LYS A 9 14.51 16.43 2.14
CA LYS A 9 13.92 17.59 2.85
C LYS A 9 13.99 18.89 2.04
N GLY A 10 15.04 19.08 1.23
CA GLY A 10 15.20 20.23 0.35
C GLY A 10 14.20 20.29 -0.81
N ILE A 11 13.74 19.13 -1.31
CA ILE A 11 12.79 19.05 -2.45
C ILE A 11 11.38 18.59 -2.04
N ALA A 12 11.19 18.20 -0.78
CA ALA A 12 9.97 17.56 -0.32
C ALA A 12 8.72 18.43 -0.55
N ARG A 13 8.81 19.76 -0.35
CA ARG A 13 7.65 20.63 -0.57
C ARG A 13 7.20 20.65 -2.03
N SER A 14 8.13 20.85 -2.96
CA SER A 14 7.81 20.84 -4.40
C SER A 14 7.32 19.47 -4.86
N LEU A 15 7.88 18.38 -4.29
CA LEU A 15 7.43 17.03 -4.62
C LEU A 15 6.02 16.76 -4.08
N ALA A 16 5.69 17.20 -2.86
CA ALA A 16 4.36 17.07 -2.30
C ALA A 16 3.31 17.87 -3.09
N GLU A 17 3.67 19.08 -3.56
CA GLU A 17 2.84 19.89 -4.45
C GLU A 17 2.63 19.22 -5.81
N PHE A 18 3.68 18.67 -6.40
CA PHE A 18 3.60 17.93 -7.66
C PHE A 18 2.69 16.71 -7.55
N LEU A 19 2.79 15.97 -6.44
CA LEU A 19 1.98 14.79 -6.18
C LEU A 19 0.60 15.13 -5.61
N LYS A 20 0.25 16.41 -5.44
CA LYS A 20 -1.04 16.80 -4.88
C LYS A 20 -2.18 16.30 -5.78
N ASP A 21 -3.19 15.71 -5.17
CA ASP A 21 -4.38 15.19 -5.86
C ASP A 21 -4.12 14.07 -6.90
N CYS A 22 -2.89 13.51 -6.92
CA CYS A 22 -2.55 12.35 -7.74
C CYS A 22 -2.90 11.02 -7.07
N ASP A 23 -3.41 10.08 -7.86
CA ASP A 23 -3.37 8.65 -7.54
C ASP A 23 -1.96 8.10 -7.87
N LEU A 24 -1.50 7.07 -7.15
CA LEU A 24 -0.15 6.52 -7.33
C LEU A 24 -0.21 5.09 -7.87
N ALA A 25 0.68 4.77 -8.80
CA ALA A 25 0.80 3.42 -9.36
C ALA A 25 2.27 2.99 -9.46
N GLY A 26 2.53 1.69 -9.33
CA GLY A 26 3.87 1.14 -9.47
C GLY A 26 3.90 -0.38 -9.35
N TYR A 27 5.09 -0.97 -9.40
CA TYR A 27 5.29 -2.41 -9.29
C TYR A 27 5.76 -2.78 -7.88
N ASN A 28 4.93 -3.48 -7.09
CA ASN A 28 5.18 -3.73 -5.66
C ASN A 28 5.30 -2.44 -4.82
N SER A 29 4.71 -1.35 -5.31
CA SER A 29 4.83 -0.01 -4.74
C SER A 29 4.08 0.13 -3.42
N ASN A 30 2.95 -0.56 -3.25
CA ASN A 30 2.15 -0.47 -2.03
C ASN A 30 2.90 -1.05 -0.83
N LYS A 31 3.79 -2.02 -1.08
CA LYS A 31 4.59 -2.68 -0.04
C LYS A 31 5.89 -1.94 0.28
N PHE A 32 6.41 -1.14 -0.66
CA PHE A 32 7.76 -0.57 -0.54
C PHE A 32 7.81 0.93 -0.84
N ASP A 33 7.60 1.33 -2.10
CA ASP A 33 7.83 2.70 -2.55
C ASP A 33 6.93 3.71 -1.84
N ILE A 34 5.63 3.42 -1.71
CA ILE A 34 4.66 4.30 -1.05
C ILE A 34 4.94 4.42 0.45
N PRO A 35 5.13 3.31 1.22
CA PRO A 35 5.58 3.40 2.60
C PRO A 35 6.84 4.24 2.79
N ILE A 36 7.87 4.05 1.97
CA ILE A 36 9.11 4.83 2.06
C ILE A 36 8.85 6.30 1.78
N LEU A 37 8.15 6.63 0.69
CA LEU A 37 7.84 8.01 0.31
C LEU A 37 7.12 8.76 1.44
N VAL A 38 6.13 8.13 2.06
CA VAL A 38 5.38 8.72 3.18
C VAL A 38 6.25 8.89 4.41
N GLU A 39 7.10 7.91 4.74
CA GLU A 39 8.05 8.03 5.84
C GLU A 39 9.04 9.18 5.62
N GLU A 40 9.56 9.36 4.40
CA GLU A 40 10.47 10.48 4.10
C GLU A 40 9.76 11.84 4.17
N PHE A 41 8.50 11.94 3.73
CA PHE A 41 7.70 13.16 3.93
C PHE A 41 7.49 13.48 5.40
N LEU A 42 7.16 12.47 6.22
CA LEU A 42 6.99 12.65 7.66
C LEU A 42 8.31 13.08 8.33
N ARG A 43 9.45 12.54 7.92
CA ARG A 43 10.78 12.99 8.39
C ARG A 43 11.13 14.42 7.94
N ALA A 44 10.59 14.85 6.80
CA ALA A 44 10.68 16.22 6.32
C ALA A 44 9.64 17.16 6.96
N GLU A 45 8.84 16.68 7.92
CA GLU A 45 7.78 17.44 8.62
C GLU A 45 6.66 17.90 7.66
N ILE A 46 6.43 17.14 6.58
CA ILE A 46 5.35 17.37 5.62
C ILE A 46 4.29 16.29 5.83
N ASP A 47 3.06 16.72 6.14
CA ASP A 47 1.92 15.81 6.20
C ASP A 47 1.45 15.48 4.77
N PHE A 48 2.04 14.44 4.19
CA PHE A 48 1.59 13.88 2.93
C PHE A 48 0.44 12.91 3.21
N ASP A 49 -0.79 13.43 3.20
CA ASP A 49 -1.96 12.61 3.46
C ASP A 49 -2.21 11.64 2.29
N VAL A 50 -2.31 10.36 2.65
CA VAL A 50 -2.65 9.26 1.77
C VAL A 50 -4.13 8.94 1.79
N LYS A 51 -4.89 9.46 2.76
CA LYS A 51 -6.34 9.28 2.84
C LYS A 51 -6.98 9.89 1.60
N GLY A 52 -7.81 9.10 0.92
CA GLY A 52 -8.52 9.51 -0.30
C GLY A 52 -7.72 9.35 -1.59
N ARG A 53 -6.43 8.99 -1.52
CA ARG A 53 -5.65 8.60 -2.71
C ARG A 53 -5.90 7.15 -3.05
N ARG A 54 -5.87 6.86 -4.34
CA ARG A 54 -5.93 5.50 -4.86
C ARG A 54 -4.53 5.03 -5.21
N PHE A 55 -4.27 3.78 -4.89
CA PHE A 55 -3.02 3.08 -5.17
C PHE A 55 -3.26 1.90 -6.07
N VAL A 56 -2.52 1.80 -7.18
CA VAL A 56 -2.58 0.67 -8.11
C VAL A 56 -1.24 -0.06 -8.12
N ASP A 57 -1.23 -1.30 -7.66
CA ASP A 57 -0.03 -2.15 -7.67
C ASP A 57 -0.08 -3.15 -8.84
N VAL A 58 0.76 -2.88 -9.84
CA VAL A 58 0.86 -3.66 -11.09
C VAL A 58 1.29 -5.11 -10.82
N GLN A 59 2.10 -5.34 -9.79
CA GLN A 59 2.48 -6.69 -9.37
C GLN A 59 1.27 -7.45 -8.81
N ASN A 60 0.41 -6.77 -8.04
CA ASN A 60 -0.77 -7.41 -7.47
C ASN A 60 -1.81 -7.78 -8.52
N ILE A 61 -1.94 -7.00 -9.60
CA ILE A 61 -2.78 -7.39 -10.76
C ILE A 61 -2.29 -8.75 -11.29
N PHE A 62 -0.99 -8.86 -11.59
CA PHE A 62 -0.40 -10.11 -12.09
C PHE A 62 -0.61 -11.27 -11.11
N HIS A 63 -0.31 -11.08 -9.82
CA HIS A 63 -0.44 -12.13 -8.83
C HIS A 63 -1.88 -12.62 -8.61
N GLN A 64 -2.86 -11.73 -8.74
CA GLN A 64 -4.26 -12.13 -8.62
C GLN A 64 -4.78 -12.83 -9.87
N MET A 65 -4.44 -12.32 -11.06
CA MET A 65 -4.91 -12.90 -12.32
C MET A 65 -4.18 -14.21 -12.68
N GLU A 66 -2.91 -14.34 -12.32
CA GLU A 66 -2.05 -15.50 -12.64
C GLU A 66 -1.73 -16.29 -11.36
N GLN A 67 -2.76 -16.62 -10.57
CA GLN A 67 -2.62 -17.31 -9.29
C GLN A 67 -1.60 -18.46 -9.36
N ARG A 68 -0.60 -18.43 -8.47
CA ARG A 68 0.53 -19.37 -8.36
C ARG A 68 0.11 -20.79 -7.93
N THR A 69 -0.76 -21.44 -8.68
CA THR A 69 -1.16 -22.84 -8.51
C THR A 69 -0.19 -23.76 -9.27
N LEU A 70 -0.06 -25.04 -8.87
CA LEU A 70 0.74 -26.05 -9.59
C LEU A 70 0.35 -26.16 -11.08
N LYS A 71 -0.91 -25.88 -11.40
CA LYS A 71 -1.47 -25.82 -12.77
C LYS A 71 -0.99 -24.60 -13.57
N ALA A 72 -0.86 -23.43 -12.95
CA ALA A 72 -0.29 -22.23 -13.56
C ALA A 72 1.23 -22.34 -13.74
N ALA A 73 1.91 -22.96 -12.77
CA ALA A 73 3.32 -23.32 -12.85
C ALA A 73 3.64 -24.19 -14.08
N TYR A 74 2.84 -25.23 -14.36
CA TYR A 74 3.03 -26.09 -15.54
C TYR A 74 2.97 -25.33 -16.88
N LYS A 75 2.15 -24.27 -16.97
CA LYS A 75 2.03 -23.39 -18.15
C LYS A 75 3.13 -22.33 -18.22
N PHE A 76 3.62 -21.85 -17.08
CA PHE A 76 4.61 -20.78 -16.97
C PHE A 76 6.06 -21.27 -17.11
N TYR A 77 6.40 -22.46 -16.61
CA TYR A 77 7.77 -23.00 -16.63
C TYR A 77 8.26 -23.49 -18.01
N CYS A 78 7.41 -23.45 -19.05
CA CYS A 78 7.77 -23.82 -20.43
C CYS A 78 8.55 -22.73 -21.22
N GLY A 79 8.97 -21.64 -20.58
CA GLY A 79 10.30 -21.07 -20.82
C GLY A 79 10.43 -19.84 -21.72
N LYS A 80 10.65 -18.68 -21.08
CA LYS A 80 11.59 -17.61 -21.51
C LYS A 80 11.90 -16.67 -20.34
N LYS A 81 13.11 -16.12 -20.31
CA LYS A 81 13.67 -15.23 -19.28
C LYS A 81 13.69 -13.76 -19.75
N ILE A 82 13.66 -12.83 -18.81
CA ILE A 82 13.94 -11.39 -19.03
C ILE A 82 15.34 -11.08 -18.46
N GLU A 83 16.16 -10.36 -19.24
CA GLU A 83 17.51 -9.92 -18.89
C GLU A 83 17.51 -8.50 -18.27
N ASN A 84 18.53 -8.25 -17.45
CA ASN A 84 18.72 -7.07 -16.58
C ASN A 84 18.37 -5.70 -17.18
N ALA A 85 17.61 -4.91 -16.42
CA ALA A 85 17.60 -3.45 -16.51
C ALA A 85 17.84 -2.86 -15.11
N HIS A 86 18.75 -1.90 -14.99
CA HIS A 86 18.95 -1.13 -13.75
C HIS A 86 19.08 0.35 -14.07
N SER A 87 17.93 1.03 -14.07
CA SER A 87 17.75 2.44 -13.72
C SER A 87 16.29 2.64 -13.30
N ALA A 88 16.01 3.53 -12.35
CA ALA A 88 14.64 3.76 -11.89
C ALA A 88 13.69 4.21 -13.02
N GLN A 89 14.24 4.90 -14.03
CA GLN A 89 13.49 5.29 -15.22
C GLN A 89 13.12 4.07 -16.08
N ALA A 90 14.06 3.17 -16.34
CA ALA A 90 13.78 1.96 -17.11
C ALA A 90 12.74 1.08 -16.37
N ASP A 91 12.82 1.01 -15.05
CA ASP A 91 11.89 0.23 -14.23
C ASP A 91 10.46 0.81 -14.28
N ILE A 92 10.29 2.14 -14.27
CA ILE A 92 8.95 2.75 -14.37
C ILE A 92 8.38 2.68 -15.79
N GLU A 93 9.22 2.80 -16.83
CA GLU A 93 8.82 2.60 -18.23
C GLU A 93 8.33 1.16 -18.45
N ALA A 94 9.08 0.17 -17.98
CA ALA A 94 8.68 -1.24 -18.04
C ALA A 94 7.41 -1.50 -17.23
N THR A 95 7.28 -0.91 -16.03
CA THR A 95 6.07 -1.02 -15.21
C THR A 95 4.84 -0.47 -15.95
N TYR A 96 4.98 0.67 -16.62
CA TYR A 96 3.93 1.28 -17.42
C TYR A 96 3.51 0.39 -18.60
N GLU A 97 4.47 -0.14 -19.36
CA GLU A 97 4.20 -1.05 -20.48
C GLU A 97 3.51 -2.34 -20.01
N VAL A 98 3.98 -2.94 -18.92
CA VAL A 98 3.35 -4.11 -18.30
C VAL A 98 1.92 -3.79 -17.88
N PHE A 99 1.69 -2.63 -17.26
CA PHE A 99 0.36 -2.23 -16.82
C PHE A 99 -0.62 -2.08 -17.98
N LEU A 100 -0.22 -1.42 -19.08
CA LEU A 100 -1.05 -1.34 -20.29
C LEU A 100 -1.35 -2.72 -20.88
N ALA A 101 -0.33 -3.58 -20.97
CA ALA A 101 -0.51 -4.94 -21.48
C ALA A 101 -1.45 -5.78 -20.59
N GLN A 102 -1.45 -5.57 -19.27
CA GLN A 102 -2.39 -6.22 -18.36
C GLN A 102 -3.83 -5.75 -18.61
N LEU A 103 -4.04 -4.45 -18.83
CA LEU A 103 -5.38 -3.92 -19.15
C LEU A 103 -5.93 -4.53 -20.43
N GLU A 104 -5.12 -4.65 -21.49
CA GLU A 104 -5.54 -5.30 -22.74
C GLU A 104 -5.75 -6.80 -22.55
N ARG A 105 -4.81 -7.50 -21.92
CA ARG A 105 -4.85 -8.96 -21.74
C ARG A 105 -6.04 -9.42 -20.91
N TYR A 106 -6.40 -8.66 -19.88
CA TYR A 106 -7.45 -9.03 -18.93
C TYR A 106 -8.79 -8.33 -19.21
N HIS A 107 -8.89 -7.56 -20.29
CA HIS A 107 -10.14 -6.94 -20.70
C HIS A 107 -11.23 -7.99 -20.92
N GLY A 108 -12.32 -7.90 -20.15
CA GLY A 108 -13.45 -8.84 -20.22
C GLY A 108 -13.16 -10.24 -19.66
N VAL A 109 -12.03 -10.42 -18.96
CA VAL A 109 -11.68 -11.71 -18.33
C VAL A 109 -12.35 -11.80 -16.96
N GLU A 110 -13.10 -12.87 -16.73
CA GLU A 110 -13.68 -13.17 -15.42
C GLU A 110 -12.60 -13.57 -14.41
N PHE A 111 -12.68 -12.98 -13.22
CA PHE A 111 -11.90 -13.31 -12.04
C PHE A 111 -12.85 -13.85 -10.96
N GLU A 112 -12.52 -15.02 -10.42
CA GLU A 112 -13.22 -15.62 -9.27
C GLU A 112 -12.38 -15.42 -8.00
N ASP A 113 -12.94 -14.73 -7.01
CA ASP A 113 -12.26 -14.49 -5.74
C ASP A 113 -12.24 -15.75 -4.84
N LYS A 114 -11.53 -15.68 -3.71
CA LYS A 114 -11.43 -16.80 -2.75
C LYS A 114 -12.77 -17.22 -2.14
N LYS A 115 -13.82 -16.39 -2.26
CA LYS A 115 -15.17 -16.64 -1.77
C LYS A 115 -16.10 -17.17 -2.88
N GLY A 116 -15.57 -17.35 -4.10
CA GLY A 116 -16.33 -17.83 -5.26
C GLY A 116 -17.09 -16.73 -6.00
N ASN A 117 -16.90 -15.45 -5.65
CA ASN A 117 -17.57 -14.36 -6.37
C ASN A 117 -16.86 -14.08 -7.69
N ARG A 118 -17.63 -13.91 -8.76
CA ARG A 118 -17.11 -13.59 -10.09
C ARG A 118 -17.23 -12.11 -10.38
N SER A 119 -16.18 -11.54 -10.99
CA SER A 119 -16.11 -10.14 -11.38
C SER A 119 -15.16 -9.96 -12.57
N MET A 120 -15.08 -8.75 -13.13
CA MET A 120 -14.09 -8.38 -14.15
C MET A 120 -13.32 -7.15 -13.65
N PRO A 121 -12.37 -7.34 -12.73
CA PRO A 121 -11.83 -6.23 -11.94
C PRO A 121 -10.73 -5.44 -12.65
N VAL A 122 -10.10 -6.01 -13.68
CA VAL A 122 -9.05 -5.35 -14.46
C VAL A 122 -9.68 -4.57 -15.62
N ILE A 123 -10.16 -3.38 -15.31
CA ILE A 123 -10.74 -2.43 -16.26
C ILE A 123 -9.99 -1.10 -16.17
N ASN A 124 -10.12 -0.25 -17.20
CA ASN A 124 -9.52 1.09 -17.22
C ASN A 124 -10.28 2.07 -16.31
N ASP A 125 -10.35 1.75 -15.02
CA ASP A 125 -10.91 2.57 -13.96
C ASP A 125 -10.02 2.47 -12.71
N ILE A 126 -9.45 3.60 -12.29
CA ILE A 126 -8.46 3.63 -11.21
C ILE A 126 -9.06 3.16 -9.87
N LYS A 127 -10.35 3.40 -9.63
CA LYS A 127 -11.00 2.94 -8.40
C LYS A 127 -11.14 1.43 -8.40
N ALA A 128 -11.60 0.83 -9.48
CA ALA A 128 -11.71 -0.61 -9.62
C ALA A 128 -10.36 -1.30 -9.47
N LEU A 129 -9.31 -0.76 -10.11
CA LEU A 129 -7.95 -1.27 -10.01
C LEU A 129 -7.37 -1.09 -8.60
N HIS A 130 -7.66 0.02 -7.93
CA HIS A 130 -7.28 0.23 -6.55
C HIS A 130 -7.91 -0.81 -5.63
N ASP A 131 -9.23 -0.97 -5.70
CA ASP A 131 -9.97 -1.92 -4.88
C ASP A 131 -9.48 -3.36 -5.14
N PHE A 132 -9.17 -3.69 -6.40
CA PHE A 132 -8.65 -4.99 -6.78
C PHE A 132 -7.24 -5.23 -6.23
N THR A 133 -6.31 -4.27 -6.39
CA THR A 133 -4.90 -4.46 -6.04
C THR A 133 -4.61 -4.32 -4.54
N ASN A 134 -5.54 -3.79 -3.75
CA ASN A 134 -5.41 -3.57 -2.31
C ASN A 134 -6.24 -4.58 -1.50
N MET A 135 -5.80 -5.84 -1.48
CA MET A 135 -6.54 -6.93 -0.83
C MET A 135 -6.70 -6.78 0.69
N ASN A 136 -5.74 -6.12 1.36
CA ASN A 136 -5.77 -5.91 2.80
C ASN A 136 -6.20 -4.46 3.08
N LYS A 137 -7.27 -4.30 3.87
CA LYS A 137 -7.69 -2.99 4.37
C LYS A 137 -6.79 -2.59 5.53
N ASN A 138 -5.59 -2.13 5.24
CA ASN A 138 -4.70 -1.63 6.27
C ASN A 138 -5.11 -0.21 6.67
N ALA A 139 -5.07 0.10 7.96
CA ALA A 139 -5.21 1.48 8.44
C ALA A 139 -3.86 2.21 8.39
N ASP A 140 -2.75 1.50 8.57
CA ASP A 140 -1.39 2.01 8.36
C ASP A 140 -0.67 1.31 7.20
N LEU A 141 0.27 2.00 6.54
CA LEU A 141 0.91 1.50 5.31
C LEU A 141 1.64 0.15 5.47
N VAL A 142 2.16 -0.15 6.66
CA VAL A 142 2.89 -1.41 6.91
C VAL A 142 2.02 -2.51 7.52
N GLY A 143 0.72 -2.27 7.73
CA GLY A 143 -0.25 -3.27 8.19
C GLY A 143 -0.06 -3.72 9.64
N ARG A 144 0.41 -2.84 10.52
CA ARG A 144 0.43 -3.06 11.98
C ARG A 144 -0.95 -2.80 12.59
N ILE A 145 -1.74 -1.93 11.97
CA ILE A 145 -3.13 -1.63 12.29
C ILE A 145 -3.94 -1.88 11.01
N VAL A 146 -4.96 -2.72 11.10
CA VAL A 146 -5.80 -3.11 9.97
C VAL A 146 -7.27 -2.97 10.33
N PHE A 147 -8.13 -2.86 9.33
CA PHE A 147 -9.58 -2.94 9.53
C PHE A 147 -10.02 -4.39 9.55
N ASN A 148 -10.76 -4.79 10.58
CA ASN A 148 -11.43 -6.09 10.61
C ASN A 148 -12.67 -6.12 9.68
N GLU A 149 -13.39 -7.23 9.64
CA GLU A 149 -14.58 -7.40 8.80
C GLU A 149 -15.71 -6.41 9.14
N GLN A 150 -15.75 -5.91 10.38
CA GLN A 150 -16.70 -4.91 10.85
C GLN A 150 -16.23 -3.47 10.57
N GLY A 151 -15.07 -3.29 9.92
CA GLY A 151 -14.52 -1.97 9.63
C GLY A 151 -13.90 -1.27 10.84
N ILE A 152 -13.53 -2.01 11.89
CA ILE A 152 -12.91 -1.49 13.12
C ILE A 152 -11.40 -1.63 13.03
N GLU A 153 -10.64 -0.58 13.38
CA GLU A 153 -9.18 -0.67 13.51
C GLU A 153 -8.78 -1.64 14.63
N VAL A 154 -8.05 -2.69 14.25
CA VAL A 154 -7.49 -3.69 15.15
C VAL A 154 -5.97 -3.78 14.98
N PHE A 155 -5.25 -4.15 16.03
CA PHE A 155 -3.83 -4.49 15.90
C PHE A 155 -3.66 -5.79 15.12
N ASN A 156 -2.64 -5.85 14.28
CA ASN A 156 -2.30 -7.03 13.47
C ASN A 156 -0.96 -7.68 13.92
N PHE A 157 -0.51 -7.38 15.13
CA PHE A 157 0.76 -7.90 15.65
C PHE A 157 0.79 -7.96 17.18
N GLY A 158 1.76 -8.70 17.71
CA GLY A 158 2.05 -8.77 19.15
C GLY A 158 0.91 -9.39 19.97
N LYS A 159 0.98 -9.19 21.30
CA LYS A 159 0.02 -9.76 22.26
C LYS A 159 -1.44 -9.28 22.09
N HIS A 160 -1.63 -8.20 21.33
CA HIS A 160 -2.93 -7.58 21.10
C HIS A 160 -3.44 -7.79 19.67
N ALA A 161 -2.82 -8.69 18.89
CA ALA A 161 -3.30 -9.04 17.56
C ALA A 161 -4.79 -9.42 17.56
N GLY A 162 -5.55 -8.87 16.62
CA GLY A 162 -7.01 -9.00 16.49
C GLY A 162 -7.84 -8.12 17.42
N LYS A 163 -7.25 -7.44 18.42
CA LYS A 163 -8.00 -6.61 19.36
C LYS A 163 -8.23 -5.19 18.80
N PRO A 164 -9.41 -4.58 19.04
CA PRO A 164 -9.66 -3.18 18.69
C PRO A 164 -8.63 -2.24 19.30
N VAL A 165 -8.07 -1.35 18.49
CA VAL A 165 -7.05 -0.38 18.93
C VAL A 165 -7.62 0.47 20.07
N GLU A 166 -8.84 0.99 19.90
CA GLU A 166 -9.47 1.82 20.92
C GLU A 166 -9.66 1.09 22.26
N GLN A 167 -9.99 -0.20 22.23
CA GLN A 167 -10.12 -1.00 23.44
C GLN A 167 -8.78 -1.10 24.16
N VAL A 168 -7.72 -1.46 23.45
CA VAL A 168 -6.38 -1.59 24.04
C VAL A 168 -5.90 -0.24 24.59
N LEU A 169 -6.17 0.87 23.90
CA LEU A 169 -5.80 2.19 24.39
C LEU A 169 -6.58 2.64 25.64
N ARG A 170 -7.81 2.12 25.86
CA ARG A 170 -8.56 2.33 27.10
C ARG A 170 -8.08 1.43 28.23
N ASP A 171 -7.91 0.14 27.95
CA ASP A 171 -7.62 -0.88 28.95
C ASP A 171 -6.14 -0.85 29.38
N GLU A 172 -5.23 -0.54 28.46
CA GLU A 172 -3.78 -0.41 28.68
C GLU A 172 -3.24 0.93 28.12
N PRO A 173 -3.50 2.09 28.76
CA PRO A 173 -3.08 3.40 28.23
C PRO A 173 -1.57 3.54 28.03
N SER A 174 -0.75 2.78 28.77
CA SER A 174 0.70 2.73 28.62
C SER A 174 1.15 2.17 27.26
N TYR A 175 0.31 1.37 26.59
CA TYR A 175 0.61 0.78 25.29
C TYR A 175 0.78 1.86 24.21
N TYR A 176 0.04 2.96 24.29
CA TYR A 176 0.25 4.12 23.42
C TYR A 176 1.67 4.67 23.54
N ALA A 177 2.13 4.94 24.77
CA ALA A 177 3.46 5.50 25.01
C ALA A 177 4.56 4.53 24.56
N TRP A 178 4.38 3.22 24.78
CA TRP A 178 5.30 2.19 24.29
C TRP A 178 5.42 2.22 22.76
N MET A 179 4.30 2.30 22.02
CA MET A 179 4.36 2.39 20.55
C MET A 179 4.96 3.70 20.06
N GLN A 180 4.62 4.84 20.69
CA GLN A 180 5.16 6.15 20.29
C GLN A 180 6.68 6.24 20.49
N ASN A 181 7.19 5.66 21.57
CA ASN A 181 8.63 5.65 21.89
C ASN A 181 9.39 4.49 21.24
N GLY A 182 8.68 3.45 20.79
CA GLY A 182 9.28 2.29 20.13
C GLY A 182 9.70 2.55 18.69
N ASP A 183 10.39 1.57 18.12
CA ASP A 183 10.79 1.56 16.71
C ASP A 183 9.62 1.12 15.81
N PHE A 184 8.69 2.05 15.59
CA PHE A 184 7.56 1.91 14.69
C PHE A 184 7.62 2.99 13.61
N PRO A 185 7.17 2.70 12.38
CA PRO A 185 7.07 3.70 11.32
C PRO A 185 6.27 4.94 11.78
N LEU A 186 6.68 6.11 11.32
CA LEU A 186 6.05 7.38 11.67
C LEU A 186 4.57 7.38 11.26
N HIS A 187 4.23 6.77 10.13
CA HIS A 187 2.85 6.64 9.69
C HIS A 187 2.01 5.79 10.65
N THR A 188 2.56 4.68 11.17
CA THR A 188 1.89 3.85 12.18
C THR A 188 1.63 4.65 13.46
N LYS A 189 2.62 5.42 13.90
CA LYS A 189 2.50 6.32 15.07
C LYS A 189 1.46 7.41 14.84
N LYS A 190 1.41 8.01 13.64
CA LYS A 190 0.41 9.00 13.24
C LYS A 190 -1.00 8.41 13.29
N VAL A 191 -1.22 7.24 12.68
CA VAL A 191 -2.52 6.56 12.70
C VAL A 191 -2.96 6.24 14.13
N LEU A 192 -2.05 5.77 14.98
CA LEU A 192 -2.35 5.52 16.40
C LEU A 192 -2.76 6.80 17.15
N THR A 193 -2.08 7.92 16.87
CA THR A 193 -2.42 9.25 17.43
C THR A 193 -3.78 9.72 16.93
N ASP A 194 -4.08 9.60 15.64
CA ASP A 194 -5.38 9.96 15.06
C ASP A 194 -6.51 9.22 15.77
N ILE A 195 -6.38 7.90 15.96
CA ILE A 195 -7.36 7.08 16.69
C ILE A 195 -7.54 7.62 18.12
N LYS A 196 -6.45 7.85 18.84
CA LYS A 196 -6.48 8.37 20.22
C LYS A 196 -7.16 9.74 20.32
N LEU A 197 -6.90 10.64 19.36
CA LEU A 197 -7.54 11.95 19.33
C LEU A 197 -9.04 11.84 19.06
N ARG A 198 -9.47 10.99 18.10
CA ARG A 198 -10.89 10.72 17.86
C ARG A 198 -11.60 10.21 19.12
N MET A 199 -10.98 9.32 19.88
CA MET A 199 -11.53 8.83 21.16
C MET A 199 -11.68 9.91 22.23
N ALA A 200 -10.90 10.98 22.17
CA ALA A 200 -10.95 12.09 23.11
C ALA A 200 -12.01 13.13 22.74
N PHE A 201 -12.20 13.39 21.44
CA PHE A 201 -13.10 14.44 20.93
C PHE A 201 -14.48 13.95 20.49
N ASN A 202 -14.68 12.65 20.25
CA ASN A 202 -15.98 12.06 19.95
C ASN A 202 -16.72 11.57 21.22
N ARG A 203 -16.45 12.20 22.37
CA ARG A 203 -17.14 11.94 23.64
C ARG A 203 -18.31 12.90 23.83
#